data_AF-A0AAN9C8V8-F1
#
_entry.id   AF-A0AAN9C8V8-F1
#
_cell.length_a   1.000
_cell.length_b   1.000
_cell.length_c   1.000
_cell.angle_alpha   90.00
_cell.angle_beta   90.00
_cell.angle_gamma   90.00
#
_symmetry.space_group_name_H-M   'P 1'
#
loop_
_entity.id
_entity.type
_entity.pdbx_description
1 polymer ?
#
loop_
_entity_poly.entity_id
_entity_poly.type
_entity_poly.pdbx_seq_one_letter_code
_entity_poly.pdbx_strand_id
1 'polypeptide(L)' 'MAESAIRKAEKNDFSEVALLQKTLMEPFMEQEEAERAGYASKPPSWAQQLRVSCSS' A
#
# COMPACT_ATOMS: atom_id res chain seq x y z
N MET A 1 3.18 0.07 -1.34
CA MET A 1 2.21 0.22 -0.23
C MET A 1 2.17 -1.00 0.68
N ALA A 2 1.86 -2.22 0.20
CA ALA A 2 1.66 -3.38 1.08
C ALA A 2 2.86 -3.69 2.01
N GLU A 3 4.08 -3.74 1.45
CA GLU A 3 5.29 -4.04 2.21
C GLU A 3 5.63 -2.95 3.25
N SER A 4 5.41 -1.68 2.91
CA SER A 4 5.57 -0.55 3.82
C SER A 4 4.58 -0.61 4.99
N ALA A 5 3.32 -0.93 4.71
CA ALA A 5 2.30 -1.16 5.73
C ALA A 5 2.68 -2.31 6.68
N ILE A 6 3.23 -3.41 6.17
CA ILE A 6 3.72 -4.55 6.97
C ILE A 6 4.87 -4.09 7.89
N ARG A 7 5.89 -3.41 7.35
CA ARG A 7 7.04 -2.94 8.15
C ARG A 7 6.65 -1.99 9.27
N LYS A 8 5.62 -1.16 9.08
CA LYS A 8 5.10 -0.29 10.15
C LYS A 8 4.31 -1.09 11.18
N ALA A 9 3.47 -2.02 10.75
CA ALA A 9 2.71 -2.89 11.65
C ALA A 9 3.62 -3.76 12.53
N GLU A 10 4.74 -4.25 12.00
CA GLU A 10 5.78 -4.96 12.77
C GLU A 10 6.39 -4.09 13.90
N LYS A 11 6.31 -2.76 13.77
CA LYS A 11 6.73 -1.78 14.78
C LYS A 11 5.57 -1.30 15.66
N ASN A 12 4.43 -1.99 15.64
CA ASN A 12 3.17 -1.61 16.29
C ASN A 12 2.55 -0.29 15.77
N ASP A 13 2.94 0.16 14.57
CA ASP A 13 2.32 1.29 13.88
C ASP A 13 1.36 0.78 12.79
N PHE A 14 0.06 0.81 13.08
CA PHE A 14 -0.99 0.35 12.16
C PHE A 14 -1.58 1.49 11.31
N SER A 15 -1.02 2.71 11.38
CA SER A 15 -1.55 3.88 10.67
C SER A 15 -1.61 3.66 9.16
N GLU A 16 -0.58 3.04 8.58
CA GLU A 16 -0.51 2.82 7.14
C GLU A 16 -1.41 1.67 6.68
N VAL A 17 -1.67 0.68 7.54
CA VAL A 17 -2.66 -0.37 7.28
C VAL A 17 -4.07 0.23 7.20
N ALA A 18 -4.42 1.10 8.15
CA ALA A 18 -5.71 1.79 8.15
C ALA A 18 -5.86 2.70 6.93
N LEU A 19 -4.80 3.43 6.56
CA LEU A 19 -4.80 4.25 5.34
C LEU A 19 -4.99 3.38 4.09
N LEU A 20 -4.27 2.27 3.97
CA LEU A 20 -4.38 1.34 2.85
C LEU A 20 -5.82 0.81 2.71
N GLN A 21 -6.44 0.41 3.82
CA GLN A 21 -7.82 -0.05 3.85
C GLN A 21 -8.78 1.05 3.36
N LYS A 22 -8.65 2.27 3.89
CA LYS A 22 -9.48 3.41 3.46
C LYS A 22 -9.36 3.66 1.96
N THR A 23 -8.14 3.66 1.44
CA THR A 23 -7.90 3.92 0.02
C THR A 23 -8.48 2.84 -0.89
N LEU A 24 -8.35 1.57 -0.51
CA LEU A 24 -8.87 0.47 -1.31
C LEU A 24 -10.40 0.32 -1.26
N MET A 25 -11.07 0.92 -0.26
CA MET A 25 -12.55 0.97 -0.22
C MET A 25 -13.12 1.89 -1.30
N GLU A 26 -12.43 2.98 -1.62
CA GLU A 26 -12.86 3.98 -2.61
C GLU A 26 -11.76 4.19 -3.67
N PRO A 27 -11.43 3.16 -4.48
CA PRO A 27 -10.21 3.14 -5.30
C PRO A 27 -10.24 4.12 -6.49
N PHE A 28 -11.42 4.65 -6.83
CA PHE A 28 -11.60 5.59 -7.93
C PHE A 28 -11.76 7.04 -7.46
N MET A 29 -11.71 7.28 -6.15
CA MET A 29 -11.78 8.61 -5.56
C MET A 29 -10.37 9.12 -5.26
N GLU A 30 -10.10 10.36 -5.68
CA GLU A 30 -8.83 11.02 -5.35
C GLU A 30 -8.74 11.27 -3.84
N GLN A 31 -7.59 10.89 -3.27
CA GLN A 31 -7.35 10.92 -1.83
C GLN A 31 -5.97 11.52 -1.57
N GLU A 32 -5.96 12.75 -1.05
CA GLU A 32 -4.72 13.52 -0.89
C GLU A 32 -3.69 12.82 0.01
N GLU A 33 -4.14 12.13 1.07
CA GLU A 33 -3.25 11.36 1.93
C GLU A 33 -2.62 10.16 1.23
N ALA A 34 -3.36 9.51 0.33
CA ALA A 34 -2.86 8.39 -0.47
C ALA A 34 -1.84 8.88 -1.51
N GLU A 35 -2.11 10.03 -2.15
CA GLU A 35 -1.18 10.67 -3.09
C GLU A 35 0.13 11.07 -2.40
N ARG A 36 0.06 11.72 -1.23
CA ARG A 36 1.25 12.07 -0.43
C ARG A 36 2.02 10.84 0.03
N ALA A 37 1.33 9.72 0.30
CA ALA A 37 1.94 8.43 0.62
C ALA A 37 2.52 7.70 -0.61
N GLY A 38 2.33 8.24 -1.82
CA GLY A 38 2.83 7.67 -3.06
C GLY A 38 2.02 6.45 -3.54
N TYR A 39 0.75 6.33 -3.15
CA TYR A 39 -0.07 5.19 -3.52
C TYR A 39 -0.51 5.18 -5.00
N ALA A 40 -0.41 6.30 -5.72
CA ALA A 40 -0.56 6.29 -7.17
C ALA A 40 0.79 6.15 -7.92
N SER A 41 1.91 6.10 -7.19
CA SER A 41 3.23 6.03 -7.81
C SER A 41 3.54 4.64 -8.36
N LYS A 42 4.43 4.59 -9.35
CA LYS A 42 4.96 3.32 -9.88
C LYS A 42 5.61 2.51 -8.75
N PRO A 43 5.52 1.17 -8.80
CA PRO A 43 6.18 0.33 -7.81
C PRO A 43 7.70 0.55 -7.82
N PRO A 44 8.35 0.45 -6.65
CA PRO A 44 9.80 0.60 -6.54
C PRO A 44 10.54 -0.50 -7.30
N SER A 45 11.82 -0.25 -7.63
CA SER A 45 12.62 -1.15 -8.49
C SER A 45 12.71 -2.59 -7.96
N TRP A 46 12.84 -2.77 -6.64
CA TRP A 46 12.92 -4.09 -6.01
C TRP A 46 11.65 -4.92 -6.21
N ALA A 47 10.48 -4.28 -6.33
CA ALA A 47 9.20 -4.97 -6.46
C ALA A 47 8.99 -5.57 -7.87
N GLN A 48 9.80 -5.17 -8.86
CA GLN A 48 9.69 -5.68 -10.23
C GLN A 48 9.98 -7.18 -10.34
N GLN A 49 10.74 -7.73 -9.37
CA GLN A 49 11.09 -9.15 -9.35
C GLN A 49 10.08 -10.00 -8.55
N LEU A 50 9.15 -9.38 -7.82
CA LEU A 50 8.14 -10.11 -7.07
C LEU A 50 7.07 -10.67 -8.00
N ARG A 51 6.75 -11.95 -7.83
CA ARG A 51 5.60 -12.60 -8.46
C ARG A 51 4.63 -13.04 -7.39
N VAL A 52 3.43 -12.50 -7.45
CA VAL A 52 2.31 -12.95 -6.62
C VAL A 52 1.44 -13.87 -7.49
N SER A 53 1.37 -15.13 -7.11
CA SER A 53 0.46 -16.11 -7.72
C SER A 53 -0.87 -16.06 -6.97
N CYS A 54 -1.96 -15.79 -7.67
CA CYS A 54 -3.31 -15.96 -7.13
C CYS A 54 -3.86 -17.36 -7.45
N SER A 55 -3.04 -18.42 -7.29
CA SER A 55 -3.53 -19.79 -7.35
C SER A 55 -4.26 -20.12 -6.05
N SER A 56 -5.60 -20.14 -6.11
CA SER A 56 -6.44 -20.72 -5.06
C SER A 56 -6.30 -22.24 -4.99
#